data_AF-A0ABD5H936-F1
#
_entry.id   AF-A0ABD5H936-F1
#
_cell.length_a   1.000
_cell.length_b   1.000
_cell.length_c   1.000
_cell.angle_alpha   90.00
_cell.angle_beta   90.00
_cell.angle_gamma   90.00
#
_symmetry.space_group_name_H-M   'P 1'
#
loop_
_entity.id
_entity.type
_entity.pdbx_description
1 polymer ?
#
loop_
_entity_poly.entity_id
_entity_poly.type
_entity_poly.pdbx_seq_one_letter_code
_entity_poly.pdbx_strand_id
1 'polypeptide(L)'
;MSQSSRYRNHRSPWTLRELVFVEKHYGSMATAAIADQLGRTPTSVRAAARSMGCSSGNKTYGPWTDEEKEIVRTHYAKGSAQVMALLPGRTRQTIQWMANKLGVTSARSWSREEERILATYYPEQGVAVADCLPGRTAEAVKLKACDMGIRYLGGESAGQRMWSEEEQRLLIRNDHLIFPELLKLFPHRSRLSVKTARERLRRKKKMAVQRSSR
;
A
#
# COMPACT_ATOMS: atom_id res chain seq x y z
N MET A 1 -23.45 -4.31 50.24
CA MET A 1 -23.99 -5.41 49.41
C MET A 1 -22.82 -6.02 48.65
N SER A 2 -22.48 -7.27 48.97
CA SER A 2 -21.30 -7.96 48.45
C SER A 2 -21.44 -8.20 46.95
N GLN A 3 -20.50 -7.69 46.15
CA GLN A 3 -20.47 -8.01 44.71
C GLN A 3 -20.02 -9.47 44.56
N SER A 4 -20.99 -10.37 44.40
CA SER A 4 -20.74 -11.75 44.03
C SER A 4 -19.97 -11.79 42.70
N SER A 5 -18.69 -12.17 42.78
CA SER A 5 -17.86 -12.38 41.60
C SER A 5 -18.55 -13.37 40.67
N ARG A 6 -18.75 -12.99 39.40
CA ARG A 6 -19.38 -13.80 38.34
C ARG A 6 -18.68 -15.15 38.09
N TYR A 7 -17.48 -15.34 38.64
CA TYR A 7 -16.66 -16.54 38.46
C TYR A 7 -16.25 -17.08 39.84
N ARG A 8 -16.49 -18.38 40.05
CA ARG A 8 -16.27 -19.10 41.33
C ARG A 8 -14.84 -19.01 41.84
N ASN A 9 -13.86 -18.99 40.94
CA ASN A 9 -12.42 -19.06 41.24
C ASN A 9 -11.70 -17.74 40.91
N HIS A 10 -12.38 -16.62 41.07
CA HIS A 10 -11.80 -15.31 40.80
C HIS A 10 -10.67 -14.99 41.80
N ARG A 11 -9.45 -14.79 41.27
CA ARG A 11 -8.20 -14.55 42.02
C ARG A 11 -7.68 -15.74 42.85
N SER A 12 -8.27 -16.92 42.72
CA SER A 12 -7.76 -18.13 43.36
C SER A 12 -6.47 -18.62 42.67
N PRO A 13 -5.50 -19.15 43.44
CA PRO A 13 -4.29 -19.76 42.87
C PRO A 13 -4.65 -20.95 41.97
N TRP A 14 -3.83 -21.23 40.96
CA TRP A 14 -4.05 -22.38 40.08
C TRP A 14 -3.66 -23.68 40.77
N THR A 15 -4.54 -24.67 40.72
CA THR A 15 -4.23 -26.03 41.20
C THR A 15 -3.67 -26.89 40.08
N LEU A 16 -2.89 -27.91 40.43
CA LEU A 16 -2.32 -28.86 39.46
C LEU A 16 -3.40 -29.52 38.58
N ARG A 17 -4.57 -29.84 39.15
CA ARG A 17 -5.71 -30.41 38.41
C ARG A 17 -6.26 -29.44 37.36
N GLU A 18 -6.39 -28.16 37.71
CA GLU A 18 -6.84 -27.13 36.76
C GLU A 18 -5.81 -26.92 35.65
N LEU A 19 -4.51 -26.93 35.97
CA LEU A 19 -3.43 -26.79 34.98
C LEU A 19 -3.40 -27.96 34.00
N VAL A 20 -3.48 -29.21 34.48
CA VAL A 20 -3.57 -30.42 33.65
C VAL A 20 -4.82 -30.40 32.77
N PHE A 21 -5.95 -29.91 33.29
CA PHE A 21 -7.17 -29.78 32.50
C PHE A 21 -7.02 -28.74 31.38
N VAL A 22 -6.40 -27.58 31.66
CA VAL A 22 -6.09 -26.60 30.62
C VAL A 22 -5.14 -27.20 29.58
N GLU A 23 -4.03 -27.81 29.98
CA GLU A 23 -3.07 -28.41 29.05
C GLU A 23 -3.72 -29.42 28.09
N LYS A 24 -4.58 -30.30 28.61
CA LYS A 24 -5.25 -31.34 27.81
C LYS A 24 -6.30 -30.80 26.84
N HIS A 25 -6.99 -29.71 27.19
CA HIS A 25 -8.17 -29.25 26.47
C HIS A 25 -7.97 -27.94 25.69
N TYR A 26 -6.91 -27.19 25.98
CA TYR A 26 -6.63 -25.90 25.36
C TYR A 26 -6.15 -26.07 23.91
N GLY A 27 -6.97 -25.63 22.94
CA GLY A 27 -6.76 -25.84 21.50
C GLY A 27 -7.77 -26.81 20.88
N SER A 28 -8.35 -27.72 21.69
CA SER A 28 -9.41 -28.65 21.27
C SER A 28 -10.81 -28.17 21.67
N MET A 29 -10.92 -27.43 22.77
CA MET A 29 -12.17 -26.84 23.26
C MET A 29 -12.15 -25.31 23.15
N ALA A 30 -13.33 -24.71 23.00
CA ALA A 30 -13.47 -23.26 23.09
C ALA A 30 -13.00 -22.74 24.46
N THR A 31 -12.18 -21.69 24.47
CA THR A 31 -11.63 -21.13 25.72
C THR A 31 -12.70 -20.71 26.72
N ALA A 32 -13.88 -20.31 26.26
CA ALA A 32 -15.04 -20.00 27.11
C ALA A 32 -15.56 -21.24 27.84
N ALA A 33 -15.67 -22.40 27.16
CA ALA A 33 -16.11 -23.65 27.79
C ALA A 33 -15.12 -24.15 28.84
N ILE A 34 -13.81 -24.00 28.59
CA ILE A 34 -12.76 -24.29 29.58
C ILE A 34 -12.90 -23.35 30.79
N ALA A 35 -13.18 -22.07 30.54
CA ALA A 35 -13.35 -21.07 31.58
C ALA A 35 -14.58 -21.35 32.47
N ASP A 36 -15.71 -21.73 31.87
CA ASP A 36 -16.94 -22.09 32.57
C ASP A 36 -16.73 -23.34 33.44
N GLN A 37 -16.08 -24.38 32.90
CA GLN A 37 -15.80 -25.62 33.63
C GLN A 37 -14.88 -25.39 34.83
N LEU A 38 -13.89 -24.50 34.69
CA LEU A 38 -12.96 -24.15 35.76
C LEU A 38 -13.47 -23.02 36.67
N GLY A 39 -14.65 -22.46 36.38
CA GLY A 39 -15.19 -21.31 37.11
C GLY A 39 -14.25 -20.10 37.11
N ARG A 40 -13.46 -19.91 36.05
CA ARG A 40 -12.47 -18.83 35.88
C ARG A 40 -12.85 -17.92 34.71
N THR A 41 -12.16 -16.81 34.55
CA THR A 41 -12.36 -15.94 33.38
C THR A 41 -11.63 -16.50 32.15
N PRO A 42 -12.17 -16.34 30.93
CA PRO A 42 -11.46 -16.75 29.71
C PRO A 42 -10.07 -16.11 29.58
N THR A 43 -9.90 -14.88 30.07
CA THR A 43 -8.61 -14.18 30.10
C THR A 43 -7.61 -14.85 31.03
N SER A 44 -8.05 -15.35 32.20
CA SER A 44 -7.20 -16.11 33.13
C SER A 44 -6.76 -17.43 32.51
N VAL A 45 -7.66 -18.15 31.82
CA VAL A 45 -7.33 -19.40 31.12
C VAL A 45 -6.28 -19.15 30.01
N ARG A 46 -6.43 -18.08 29.22
CA ARG A 46 -5.41 -17.69 28.21
C ARG A 46 -4.06 -17.36 28.82
N ALA A 47 -4.04 -16.71 29.98
CA ALA A 47 -2.80 -16.38 30.69
C ALA A 47 -2.10 -17.64 31.23
N ALA A 48 -2.85 -18.56 31.83
CA ALA A 48 -2.31 -19.83 32.32
C ALA A 48 -1.77 -20.70 31.18
N ALA A 49 -2.52 -20.85 30.09
CA ALA A 49 -2.06 -21.58 28.91
C ALA A 49 -0.81 -20.95 28.28
N ARG A 50 -0.61 -19.63 28.39
CA ARG A 50 0.64 -18.97 27.97
C ARG A 50 1.79 -19.29 28.89
N SER A 51 1.55 -19.24 30.20
CA SER A 51 2.55 -19.59 31.22
C SER A 51 2.99 -21.05 31.15
N MET A 52 2.12 -21.95 30.69
CA MET A 52 2.41 -23.37 30.48
C MET A 52 2.91 -23.71 29.08
N GLY A 53 3.04 -22.72 28.18
CA GLY A 53 3.48 -22.96 26.80
C GLY A 53 2.43 -23.62 25.87
N CYS A 54 1.23 -23.95 26.37
CA CYS A 54 0.12 -24.52 25.58
C CYS A 54 -0.58 -23.51 24.65
N SER A 55 -0.10 -22.26 24.57
CA SER A 55 -0.72 -21.24 23.71
C SER A 55 -0.47 -21.50 22.23
N SER A 56 -1.51 -21.89 21.51
CA SER A 56 -1.50 -22.05 20.05
C SER A 56 -1.09 -20.78 19.28
N GLY A 57 -1.13 -19.62 19.93
CA GLY A 57 -0.64 -18.34 19.39
C GLY A 57 0.89 -18.25 19.29
N ASN A 58 1.61 -19.24 19.81
CA ASN A 58 3.05 -19.37 19.68
C ASN A 58 3.38 -20.80 19.23
N LYS A 59 2.75 -21.27 18.14
CA LYS A 59 3.48 -22.19 17.25
C LYS A 59 4.72 -21.42 16.85
N THR A 60 5.80 -21.62 17.60
CA THR A 60 7.13 -21.17 17.23
C THR A 60 7.33 -21.73 15.85
N TYR A 61 7.17 -20.88 14.83
CA TYR A 61 7.40 -21.32 13.48
C TYR A 61 8.83 -21.87 13.49
N GLY A 62 8.99 -23.14 13.14
CA GLY A 62 10.31 -23.76 13.14
C GLY A 62 11.32 -22.89 12.39
N PRO A 63 12.62 -23.06 12.62
CA PRO A 63 13.64 -22.37 11.83
C PRO A 63 13.32 -22.52 10.34
N TRP A 64 13.52 -21.45 9.58
CA TRP A 64 13.26 -21.48 8.14
C TRP A 64 14.22 -22.47 7.47
N THR A 65 13.64 -23.49 6.85
CA THR A 65 14.36 -24.49 6.06
C THR A 65 14.86 -23.88 4.74
N ASP A 66 15.83 -24.52 4.10
CA ASP A 66 16.37 -24.02 2.84
C ASP A 66 15.36 -24.18 1.70
N GLU A 67 14.51 -25.21 1.76
CA GLU A 67 13.38 -25.43 0.85
C GLU A 67 12.35 -24.30 0.97
N GLU A 68 11.98 -23.90 2.19
CA GLU A 68 11.08 -22.77 2.40
C GLU A 68 11.66 -21.45 1.90
N LYS A 69 12.96 -21.21 2.11
CA LYS A 69 13.65 -20.03 1.57
C LYS A 69 13.64 -20.04 0.05
N GLU A 70 13.84 -21.20 -0.57
CA GLU A 70 13.83 -21.33 -2.02
C GLU A 70 12.44 -21.04 -2.58
N ILE A 71 11.38 -21.56 -1.96
CA ILE A 71 10.00 -21.23 -2.32
C ILE A 71 9.77 -19.70 -2.28
N VAL A 72 10.29 -19.01 -1.26
CA VAL A 72 10.23 -17.55 -1.19
C VAL A 72 11.02 -16.92 -2.34
N ARG A 73 12.23 -17.40 -2.67
CA ARG A 73 12.99 -16.86 -3.81
C ARG A 73 12.26 -16.97 -5.13
N THR A 74 11.70 -18.15 -5.43
CA THR A 74 11.13 -18.43 -6.75
C THR A 74 9.73 -17.84 -6.91
N HIS A 75 8.91 -17.84 -5.86
CA HIS A 75 7.47 -17.55 -5.98
C HIS A 75 7.06 -16.18 -5.45
N TYR A 76 7.90 -15.49 -4.67
CA TYR A 76 7.52 -14.22 -4.05
C TYR A 76 7.30 -13.09 -5.06
N ALA A 77 7.95 -13.14 -6.22
CA ALA A 77 7.72 -12.21 -7.34
C ALA A 77 6.24 -12.13 -7.74
N LYS A 78 5.53 -13.27 -7.73
CA LYS A 78 4.09 -13.35 -8.05
C LYS A 78 3.19 -12.87 -6.90
N GLY A 79 3.75 -12.73 -5.71
CA GLY A 79 3.12 -12.16 -4.52
C GLY A 79 2.97 -13.13 -3.36
N SER A 80 2.80 -12.54 -2.16
CA SER A 80 2.69 -13.29 -0.90
C SER A 80 1.56 -14.33 -0.87
N ALA A 81 0.47 -14.14 -1.61
CA ALA A 81 -0.62 -15.12 -1.70
C ALA A 81 -0.18 -16.44 -2.34
N GLN A 82 0.67 -16.39 -3.37
CA GLN A 82 1.20 -17.59 -4.02
C GLN A 82 2.11 -18.37 -3.06
N VAL A 83 2.95 -17.65 -2.31
CA VAL A 83 3.87 -18.26 -1.34
C VAL A 83 3.10 -18.86 -0.15
N MET A 84 2.03 -18.20 0.30
CA MET A 84 1.16 -18.73 1.36
C MET A 84 0.50 -20.06 0.99
N ALA A 85 0.15 -20.25 -0.30
CA ALA A 85 -0.41 -21.51 -0.77
C ALA A 85 0.62 -22.66 -0.73
N LEU A 86 1.90 -22.35 -0.90
CA LEU A 86 3.01 -23.32 -0.89
C LEU A 86 3.59 -23.57 0.51
N LEU A 87 3.38 -22.62 1.44
CA LEU A 87 3.88 -22.68 2.82
C LEU A 87 2.72 -22.68 3.83
N PRO A 88 1.88 -23.74 3.86
CA PRO A 88 0.76 -23.84 4.79
C PRO A 88 1.28 -23.92 6.22
N GLY A 89 1.24 -22.78 6.93
CA GLY A 89 1.80 -22.65 8.27
C GLY A 89 2.68 -21.43 8.45
N ARG A 90 3.13 -20.78 7.37
CA ARG A 90 3.77 -19.45 7.42
C ARG A 90 2.71 -18.37 7.17
N THR A 91 2.70 -17.34 8.01
CA THR A 91 1.79 -16.20 7.83
C THR A 91 2.37 -15.20 6.83
N ARG A 92 1.51 -14.39 6.23
CA ARG A 92 1.90 -13.29 5.34
C ARG A 92 3.03 -12.42 5.91
N GLN A 93 2.96 -12.09 7.20
CA GLN A 93 3.97 -11.28 7.88
C GLN A 93 5.33 -12.01 7.95
N THR A 94 5.35 -13.28 8.33
CA THR A 94 6.60 -14.07 8.38
C THR A 94 7.21 -14.27 7.00
N ILE A 95 6.39 -14.45 5.97
CA ILE A 95 6.82 -14.56 4.57
C ILE A 95 7.41 -13.24 4.09
N GLN A 96 6.76 -12.11 4.36
CA GLN A 96 7.29 -10.78 4.01
C GLN A 96 8.62 -10.52 4.73
N TRP A 97 8.73 -10.86 6.02
CA TRP A 97 9.97 -10.73 6.76
C TRP A 97 11.09 -11.56 6.12
N MET A 98 10.82 -12.81 5.75
CA MET A 98 11.80 -13.65 5.08
C MET A 98 12.16 -13.14 3.69
N ALA A 99 11.17 -12.67 2.91
CA ALA A 99 11.40 -12.06 1.61
C ALA A 99 12.34 -10.85 1.71
N ASN A 100 12.12 -9.97 2.69
CA ASN A 100 13.00 -8.84 2.98
C ASN A 100 14.42 -9.32 3.35
N LYS A 101 14.53 -10.36 4.18
CA LYS A 101 15.82 -10.94 4.58
C LYS A 101 16.58 -11.56 3.39
N LEU A 102 15.86 -12.14 2.43
CA LEU A 102 16.40 -12.73 1.21
C LEU A 102 16.58 -11.70 0.08
N GLY A 103 16.15 -10.44 0.28
CA GLY A 103 16.23 -9.39 -0.72
C GLY A 103 15.26 -9.56 -1.91
N VAL A 104 14.22 -10.38 -1.78
CA VAL A 104 13.25 -10.61 -2.85
C VAL A 104 12.00 -9.74 -2.68
N THR A 105 11.53 -9.16 -3.78
CA THR A 105 10.38 -8.27 -3.81
C THR A 105 9.25 -8.87 -4.65
N SER A 106 8.02 -8.48 -4.35
CA SER A 106 6.86 -8.85 -5.15
C SER A 106 6.61 -7.82 -6.24
N ALA A 107 6.10 -8.25 -7.39
CA ALA A 107 5.56 -7.38 -8.43
C ALA A 107 4.43 -6.44 -7.95
N ARG A 108 3.89 -6.64 -6.73
CA ARG A 108 2.93 -5.70 -6.10
C ARG A 108 3.56 -4.71 -5.12
N SER A 109 4.77 -4.97 -4.62
CA SER A 109 5.45 -4.13 -3.64
C SER A 109 6.47 -3.24 -4.33
N TRP A 110 6.36 -1.92 -4.19
CA TRP A 110 7.36 -0.99 -4.70
C TRP A 110 8.49 -0.80 -3.68
N SER A 111 9.72 -0.92 -4.12
CA SER A 111 10.91 -0.61 -3.32
C SER A 111 11.14 0.91 -3.27
N ARG A 112 11.88 1.37 -2.26
CA ARG A 112 12.26 2.78 -2.14
C ARG A 112 13.04 3.29 -3.35
N GLU A 113 13.83 2.42 -3.99
CA GLU A 113 14.59 2.78 -5.19
C GLU A 113 13.68 2.95 -6.40
N GLU A 114 12.73 2.02 -6.61
CA GLU A 114 11.74 2.16 -7.68
C GLU A 114 10.87 3.41 -7.49
N GLU A 115 10.48 3.73 -6.25
CA GLU A 115 9.76 4.96 -5.92
C GLU A 115 10.60 6.22 -6.22
N ARG A 116 11.91 6.19 -5.93
CA ARG A 116 12.82 7.29 -6.25
C ARG A 116 12.94 7.48 -7.77
N ILE A 117 13.15 6.40 -8.52
CA ILE A 117 13.18 6.42 -9.99
C ILE A 117 11.86 7.01 -10.53
N LEU A 118 10.72 6.57 -10.00
CA LEU A 118 9.42 7.10 -10.40
C LEU A 118 9.28 8.60 -10.10
N ALA A 119 9.68 9.05 -8.92
CA ALA A 119 9.64 10.46 -8.53
C ALA A 119 10.51 11.35 -9.43
N THR A 120 11.67 10.86 -9.85
CA THR A 120 12.61 11.61 -10.68
C THR A 120 12.19 11.65 -12.14
N TYR A 121 11.84 10.51 -12.74
CA TYR A 121 11.71 10.39 -14.19
C TYR A 121 10.25 10.42 -14.69
N TYR A 122 9.27 10.07 -13.86
CA TYR A 122 7.87 10.04 -14.28
C TYR A 122 7.33 11.41 -14.72
N PRO A 123 7.70 12.54 -14.11
CA PRO A 123 7.25 13.86 -14.58
C PRO A 123 7.59 14.14 -16.05
N GLU A 124 8.73 13.66 -16.55
CA GLU A 124 9.24 13.96 -17.89
C GLU A 124 8.98 12.84 -18.90
N GLN A 125 9.09 11.58 -18.46
CA GLN A 125 9.00 10.39 -19.32
C GLN A 125 7.64 9.68 -19.21
N GLY A 126 6.86 9.96 -18.16
CA GLY A 126 5.57 9.34 -17.94
C GLY A 126 5.68 7.83 -17.79
N VAL A 127 4.87 7.08 -18.54
CA VAL A 127 4.88 5.61 -18.46
C VAL A 127 6.13 4.96 -19.05
N ALA A 128 6.95 5.70 -19.82
CA ALA A 128 8.20 5.18 -20.38
C ALA A 128 9.24 4.84 -19.31
N VAL A 129 9.08 5.35 -18.08
CA VAL A 129 9.90 4.96 -16.92
C VAL A 129 9.82 3.45 -16.63
N ALA A 130 8.80 2.74 -17.15
CA ALA A 130 8.73 1.29 -17.08
C ALA A 130 9.98 0.60 -17.66
N ASP A 131 10.62 1.19 -18.68
CA ASP A 131 11.84 0.64 -19.28
C ASP A 131 13.03 0.66 -18.31
N CYS A 132 13.01 1.55 -17.32
CA CYS A 132 14.01 1.65 -16.25
C CYS A 132 13.64 0.81 -15.01
N LEU A 133 12.49 0.13 -15.01
CA LEU A 133 11.94 -0.60 -13.87
C LEU A 133 11.68 -2.06 -14.24
N PRO A 134 12.70 -2.94 -14.13
CA PRO A 134 12.57 -4.35 -14.49
C PRO A 134 11.38 -5.02 -13.80
N GLY A 135 10.49 -5.63 -14.59
CA GLY A 135 9.31 -6.31 -14.07
C GLY A 135 8.12 -5.40 -13.75
N ARG A 136 8.19 -4.09 -14.05
CA ARG A 136 7.04 -3.17 -13.97
C ARG A 136 6.44 -2.93 -15.34
N THR A 137 5.12 -2.93 -15.40
CA THR A 137 4.37 -2.55 -16.60
C THR A 137 4.10 -1.05 -16.59
N ALA A 138 3.89 -0.47 -17.78
CA ALA A 138 3.43 0.92 -17.94
C ALA A 138 2.20 1.26 -17.07
N GLU A 139 1.26 0.32 -16.95
CA GLU A 139 0.07 0.50 -16.11
C GLU A 139 0.40 0.49 -14.61
N ALA A 140 1.31 -0.37 -14.17
CA ALA A 140 1.77 -0.37 -12.77
C ALA A 140 2.47 0.94 -12.41
N VAL A 141 3.33 1.44 -13.30
CA VAL A 141 4.02 2.73 -13.19
C VAL A 141 3.01 3.87 -13.07
N LYS A 142 2.00 3.90 -13.94
CA LYS A 142 0.93 4.90 -13.91
C LYS A 142 0.13 4.87 -12.60
N LEU A 143 -0.31 3.68 -12.18
CA LEU A 143 -1.05 3.51 -10.93
C LEU A 143 -0.24 3.95 -9.71
N LYS A 144 1.06 3.59 -9.67
CA LYS A 144 1.93 3.99 -8.57
C LYS A 144 2.22 5.49 -8.58
N ALA A 145 2.40 6.10 -9.74
CA ALA A 145 2.59 7.55 -9.83
C ALA A 145 1.34 8.29 -9.32
N CYS A 146 0.13 7.79 -9.64
CA CYS A 146 -1.11 8.30 -9.07
C CYS A 146 -1.16 8.15 -7.53
N ASP A 147 -0.80 6.99 -6.98
CA ASP A 147 -0.71 6.74 -5.53
C ASP A 147 0.27 7.69 -4.83
N MET A 148 1.40 7.97 -5.47
CA MET A 148 2.42 8.92 -4.98
C MET A 148 2.07 10.39 -5.27
N GLY A 149 0.96 10.68 -5.96
CA GLY A 149 0.58 12.04 -6.35
C GLY A 149 1.48 12.68 -7.43
N ILE A 150 2.31 11.88 -8.11
CA ILE A 150 3.20 12.35 -9.16
C ILE A 150 2.41 12.47 -10.47
N ARG A 151 2.48 13.64 -11.11
CA ARG A 151 1.83 13.88 -12.40
C ARG A 151 2.85 13.94 -13.52
N TYR A 152 2.49 13.35 -14.65
CA TYR A 152 3.20 13.53 -15.90
C TYR A 152 3.05 14.99 -16.36
N LEU A 153 4.18 15.69 -16.53
CA LEU A 153 4.23 17.08 -16.98
C LEU A 153 4.37 17.19 -18.51
N GLY A 154 4.70 16.08 -19.16
CA GLY A 154 4.82 15.93 -20.61
C GLY A 154 6.25 16.10 -21.11
N GLY A 155 6.68 15.16 -21.95
CA GLY A 155 7.99 15.18 -22.59
C GLY A 155 8.04 16.11 -23.81
N GLU A 156 9.24 16.48 -24.24
CA GLU A 156 9.49 17.40 -25.37
C GLU A 156 8.78 16.99 -26.67
N SER A 157 8.59 15.69 -26.88
CA SER A 157 8.02 15.12 -28.11
C SER A 157 6.51 14.90 -28.06
N ALA A 158 5.88 14.94 -26.87
CA ALA A 158 4.47 14.61 -26.72
C ALA A 158 3.61 15.88 -26.70
N GLY A 159 2.65 16.00 -27.62
CA GLY A 159 1.67 17.10 -27.68
C GLY A 159 0.75 17.25 -26.45
N GLN A 160 1.05 16.57 -25.34
CA GLN A 160 0.34 16.57 -24.06
C GLN A 160 1.09 17.29 -22.93
N ARG A 161 2.15 18.08 -23.21
CA ARG A 161 2.83 18.87 -22.17
C ARG A 161 1.84 19.77 -21.42
N MET A 162 1.83 19.70 -20.10
CA MET A 162 0.98 20.52 -19.25
C MET A 162 1.44 21.98 -19.33
N TRP A 163 0.51 22.93 -19.40
CA TRP A 163 0.84 24.37 -19.40
C TRP A 163 1.36 24.77 -18.02
N SER A 164 2.59 25.26 -17.94
CA SER A 164 3.16 25.77 -16.69
C SER A 164 2.44 27.06 -16.26
N GLU A 165 2.55 27.43 -14.98
CA GLU A 165 1.99 28.70 -14.51
C GLU A 165 2.57 29.91 -15.24
N GLU A 166 3.85 29.84 -15.63
CA GLU A 166 4.52 30.88 -16.39
C GLU A 166 3.96 30.99 -17.81
N GLU A 167 3.78 29.86 -18.51
CA GLU A 167 3.16 29.84 -19.83
C GLU A 167 1.70 30.31 -19.77
N GLN A 168 0.97 29.95 -18.72
CA GLN A 168 -0.39 30.45 -18.48
C GLN A 168 -0.40 31.97 -18.27
N ARG A 169 0.49 32.50 -17.42
CA ARG A 169 0.64 33.94 -17.20
C ARG A 169 1.01 34.66 -18.50
N LEU A 170 1.94 34.10 -19.27
CA LEU A 170 2.38 34.65 -20.54
C LEU A 170 1.22 34.67 -21.57
N LEU A 171 0.43 33.60 -21.64
CA LEU A 171 -0.76 33.53 -22.50
C LEU A 171 -1.82 34.54 -22.09
N ILE A 172 -2.06 34.70 -20.79
CA ILE A 172 -3.04 35.66 -20.25
C ILE A 172 -2.63 37.09 -20.61
N ARG A 173 -1.36 37.44 -20.40
CA ARG A 173 -0.81 38.77 -20.68
C ARG A 173 -0.86 39.10 -22.17
N ASN A 174 -0.64 38.12 -23.03
CA ASN A 174 -0.49 38.30 -24.49
C ASN A 174 -1.71 37.84 -25.31
N ASP A 175 -2.87 37.58 -24.69
CA ASP A 175 -4.11 37.16 -25.41
C ASP A 175 -4.65 38.22 -26.37
N HIS A 176 -4.17 39.45 -26.31
CA HIS A 176 -4.51 40.52 -27.24
C HIS A 176 -3.73 40.43 -28.57
N LEU A 177 -2.57 39.76 -28.60
CA LEU A 177 -1.73 39.66 -29.79
C LEU A 177 -2.39 38.84 -30.91
N ILE A 178 -2.02 39.15 -32.15
CA ILE A 178 -2.41 38.35 -33.30
C ILE A 178 -1.77 36.96 -33.21
N PHE A 179 -2.44 35.94 -33.74
CA PHE A 179 -2.02 34.55 -33.52
C PHE A 179 -0.58 34.23 -33.95
N PRO A 180 -0.05 34.76 -35.09
CA PRO A 180 1.34 34.53 -35.46
C PRO A 180 2.36 35.11 -34.47
N GLU A 181 2.11 36.30 -33.92
CA GLU A 181 2.99 36.91 -32.91
C GLU A 181 2.91 36.17 -31.57
N LEU A 182 1.71 35.72 -31.21
CA LEU A 182 1.53 34.89 -30.02
C LEU A 182 2.31 33.57 -30.12
N LEU A 183 2.39 32.95 -31.31
CA LEU A 183 3.16 31.72 -31.50
C LEU A 183 4.66 31.91 -31.28
N LYS A 184 5.21 33.09 -31.58
CA LYS A 184 6.64 33.40 -31.34
C LYS A 184 7.00 33.33 -29.86
N LEU A 185 6.04 33.54 -28.96
CA LEU A 185 6.24 33.48 -27.51
C LEU A 185 6.24 32.04 -26.95
N PHE A 186 5.87 31.04 -27.76
CA PHE A 186 5.82 29.63 -27.34
C PHE A 186 6.56 28.71 -28.32
N PRO A 187 7.89 28.87 -28.50
CA PRO A 187 8.66 28.12 -29.49
C PRO A 187 8.64 26.60 -29.26
N HIS A 188 8.45 26.17 -28.01
CA HIS A 188 8.39 24.75 -27.63
C HIS A 188 6.96 24.18 -27.63
N ARG A 189 5.96 24.92 -28.14
CA ARG A 189 4.57 24.47 -28.20
C ARG A 189 4.10 24.32 -29.62
N SER A 190 3.36 23.25 -29.89
CA SER A 190 2.68 23.10 -31.18
C SER A 190 1.64 24.22 -31.36
N ARG A 191 1.47 24.64 -32.61
CA ARG A 191 0.46 25.63 -33.00
C ARG A 191 -0.95 25.25 -32.50
N LEU A 192 -1.29 23.96 -32.55
CA LEU A 192 -2.58 23.45 -32.06
C LEU A 192 -2.72 23.57 -30.53
N SER A 193 -1.64 23.33 -29.77
CA SER A 193 -1.61 23.51 -28.31
C SER A 193 -1.88 24.97 -27.92
N VAL A 194 -1.20 25.92 -28.57
CA VAL A 194 -1.39 27.37 -28.29
C VAL A 194 -2.80 27.82 -28.65
N LYS A 195 -3.34 27.36 -29.79
CA LYS A 195 -4.72 27.66 -30.21
C LYS A 195 -5.74 27.17 -29.18
N THR A 196 -5.68 25.89 -28.81
CA THR A 196 -6.64 25.26 -27.89
C THR A 196 -6.56 25.86 -26.48
N ALA A 197 -5.36 26.20 -26.01
CA ALA A 197 -5.18 26.90 -24.72
C ALA A 197 -5.80 28.30 -24.73
N ARG A 198 -5.60 29.08 -25.80
CA ARG A 198 -6.20 30.42 -25.96
C ARG A 198 -7.72 30.36 -25.99
N GLU A 199 -8.29 29.40 -26.70
CA GLU A 199 -9.75 29.19 -26.73
C GLU A 199 -10.30 28.84 -25.35
N ARG A 200 -9.63 27.98 -24.58
CA ARG A 200 -10.01 27.65 -23.19
C ARG A 200 -9.98 28.87 -22.28
N LEU A 201 -8.94 29.70 -22.39
CA LEU A 201 -8.83 30.96 -21.63
C LEU A 201 -10.01 31.89 -21.92
N ARG A 202 -10.34 32.11 -23.19
CA ARG A 202 -11.45 32.98 -23.60
C ARG A 202 -12.81 32.45 -23.16
N ARG A 203 -13.02 31.13 -23.24
CA ARG A 203 -14.23 30.48 -22.68
C ARG A 203 -14.35 30.71 -21.18
N LYS A 204 -13.25 30.55 -20.41
CA LYS A 204 -13.24 30.85 -18.96
C LYS A 204 -13.57 32.32 -18.67
N LYS A 205 -12.95 33.27 -19.39
CA LYS A 205 -13.26 34.71 -19.25
C LYS A 205 -14.75 34.98 -19.49
N LYS A 206 -15.33 34.43 -20.56
CA LYS A 206 -16.76 34.57 -20.90
C LYS A 206 -17.67 34.02 -19.79
N MET A 207 -17.37 32.83 -19.26
CA MET A 207 -18.15 32.25 -18.15
C MET A 207 -18.04 33.06 -16.86
N ALA A 208 -16.87 33.63 -16.56
CA ALA A 208 -16.69 34.48 -15.39
C ALA A 208 -17.54 35.76 -15.50
N VAL A 209 -17.54 36.42 -16.65
CA VAL A 209 -18.39 37.59 -16.90
C VAL A 209 -19.88 37.26 -16.72
N GLN A 210 -20.35 36.14 -17.30
CA GLN A 210 -21.75 35.71 -17.18
C GLN A 210 -22.18 35.39 -15.74
N ARG A 211 -21.26 34.97 -14.88
CA ARG A 211 -21.53 34.70 -13.47
C ARG A 211 -21.57 35.97 -12.63
N SER A 212 -20.79 36.99 -12.98
CA SER A 212 -20.80 38.29 -12.28
C SER A 212 -21.95 39.20 -12.69
N SER A 213 -22.67 38.88 -13.77
CA SER A 213 -23.87 39.61 -14.23
C SER A 213 -25.20 38.98 -13.78
N ARG A 214 -25.17 37.97 -12.90
CA ARG A 214 -26.34 37.37 -12.23
C ARG A 214 -26.31 37.71 -10.76
#